data_AF-A0A117LQ55-F1
#
_entry.id   AF-A0A117LQ55-F1
#
_cell.length_a   1.000
_cell.length_b   1.000
_cell.length_c   1.000
_cell.angle_alpha   90.00
_cell.angle_beta   90.00
_cell.angle_gamma   90.00
#
_symmetry.space_group_name_H-M   'P 1'
#
loop_
_entity.id
_entity.type
_entity.pdbx_description
1 polymer ?
#
loop_
_entity_poly.entity_id
_entity_poly.type
_entity_poly.pdbx_seq_one_letter_code
_entity_poly.pdbx_strand_id
1 'polypeptide(L)' 'MDVIARRWSPKAFRPEVPGKGELISMFEAARWAPSCFNNQPWRFLVTTRN' A
#
# COMPACT_ATOMS: atom_id res chain seq x y z
N MET A 1 9.64 9.72 13.38
CA MET A 1 10.48 10.23 12.27
C MET A 1 11.37 9.16 11.66
N ASP A 2 11.96 8.25 12.45
CA ASP A 2 12.86 7.18 11.98
C ASP A 2 12.26 6.27 10.87
N VAL A 3 10.98 5.90 10.96
CA VAL A 3 10.30 5.05 9.96
C VAL A 3 10.33 5.67 8.55
N ILE A 4 10.10 6.97 8.43
CA ILE A 4 10.13 7.66 7.13
C ILE A 4 11.57 7.87 6.67
N ALA A 5 12.50 8.15 7.58
CA ALA A 5 13.92 8.30 7.26
C ALA A 5 14.53 7.01 6.67
N ARG A 6 14.06 5.84 7.12
CA ARG A 6 14.49 4.53 6.63
C ARG A 6 13.79 4.09 5.33
N ARG A 7 12.76 4.81 4.87
CA ARG A 7 12.03 4.44 3.66
C ARG A 7 12.86 4.80 2.42
N TRP A 8 13.14 3.80 1.59
CA TRP A 8 13.82 3.94 0.31
C TRP A 8 12.97 3.33 -0.82
N SER A 9 13.38 3.55 -2.06
CA SER A 9 12.68 3.02 -3.25
C SER A 9 13.41 1.77 -3.77
N PRO A 10 12.98 0.55 -3.41
CA PRO A 10 13.60 -0.69 -3.87
C PRO A 10 13.52 -0.87 -5.39
N LYS A 11 14.60 -1.40 -5.96
CA LYS A 11 14.72 -1.69 -7.41
C LYS A 11 14.50 -3.17 -7.74
N ALA A 12 14.53 -4.05 -6.74
CA ALA A 12 14.32 -5.48 -6.88
C ALA A 12 13.58 -6.00 -5.64
N PHE A 13 12.69 -6.97 -5.85
CA PHE A 13 11.95 -7.65 -4.80
C PHE A 13 12.20 -9.15 -4.89
N ARG A 14 12.07 -9.83 -3.76
CA ARG A 14 12.05 -11.29 -3.72
C ARG A 14 10.70 -11.81 -4.28
N PRO A 15 10.60 -13.07 -4.71
CA PRO A 15 9.38 -13.58 -5.36
C PRO A 15 8.20 -13.79 -4.40
N GLU A 16 8.41 -13.72 -3.09
CA GLU A 16 7.35 -13.90 -2.10
C GLU A 16 6.35 -12.74 -2.17
N VAL A 17 5.07 -13.10 -2.24
CA VAL A 17 3.96 -12.14 -2.25
C VAL A 17 3.47 -11.97 -0.81
N PRO A 18 3.20 -10.73 -0.34
CA PRO A 18 2.59 -10.52 0.96
C PRO A 18 1.26 -11.26 1.10
N GLY A 19 0.94 -11.70 2.31
CA GLY A 19 -0.33 -12.37 2.60
C GLY A 19 -1.52 -11.44 2.35
N LYS A 20 -2.68 -12.01 2.04
CA LYS A 20 -3.91 -11.24 1.80
C LYS A 20 -4.24 -10.26 2.94
N GLY A 21 -4.04 -10.68 4.20
CA GLY A 21 -4.28 -9.83 5.37
C GLY A 21 -3.34 -8.61 5.44
N GLU A 22 -2.07 -8.79 5.08
CA GLU A 22 -1.09 -7.70 5.04
C GLU A 22 -1.45 -6.68 3.94
N LEU A 23 -1.82 -7.18 2.76
CA LEU A 23 -2.29 -6.34 1.66
C LEU A 23 -3.52 -5.52 2.07
N ILE A 24 -4.53 -6.14 2.68
CA ILE A 24 -5.73 -5.45 3.17
C ILE A 24 -5.34 -4.37 4.19
N SER A 25 -4.47 -4.69 5.15
CA SER A 25 -4.03 -3.73 6.15
C SER A 25 -3.34 -2.50 5.54
N MET A 26 -2.50 -2.70 4.52
CA MET A 26 -1.85 -1.61 3.79
C MET A 26 -2.85 -0.71 3.06
N PHE A 27 -3.86 -1.29 2.38
CA PHE A 27 -4.87 -0.50 1.69
C PHE A 27 -5.82 0.21 2.64
N GLU A 28 -6.16 -0.39 3.79
CA GLU A 28 -6.91 0.29 4.85
C GLU A 28 -6.16 1.51 5.38
N ALA A 29 -4.85 1.38 5.62
CA ALA A 29 -4.03 2.53 6.00
C ALA A 29 -4.02 3.63 4.93
N ALA A 30 -3.93 3.25 3.65
CA ALA A 30 -3.98 4.21 2.53
C ALA A 30 -5.34 4.90 2.39
N ARG A 31 -6.44 4.17 2.63
CA ARG A 31 -7.83 4.68 2.57
C ARG A 31 -8.10 5.81 3.56
N TRP A 32 -7.33 5.91 4.64
CA TRP A 32 -7.50 6.94 5.67
C TRP A 32 -6.87 8.29 5.30
N ALA A 33 -6.22 8.41 4.15
CA ALA A 33 -5.75 9.70 3.67
C ALA A 33 -6.92 10.70 3.57
N PRO A 34 -6.73 11.99 3.86
CA PRO A 34 -7.73 12.99 3.53
C PRO A 34 -7.80 13.19 2.01
N SER A 35 -8.99 13.52 1.51
CA SER A 35 -9.20 13.90 0.09
C SER A 35 -10.08 15.14 -0.02
N CYS A 36 -9.95 15.88 -1.11
CA CYS A 36 -10.82 17.03 -1.38
C CYS A 36 -12.29 16.61 -1.32
N PHE A 37 -13.09 17.36 -0.57
CA PHE A 37 -14.51 17.07 -0.31
C PHE A 37 -14.79 15.69 0.32
N ASN A 38 -13.75 15.01 0.82
CA ASN A 38 -13.84 13.63 1.30
C ASN A 38 -14.44 12.66 0.24
N ASN A 39 -14.22 12.95 -1.05
CA ASN A 39 -14.75 12.12 -2.14
C ASN A 39 -14.05 10.77 -2.27
N GLN A 40 -12.88 10.60 -1.65
CA GLN A 40 -12.09 9.36 -1.61
C GLN A 40 -11.95 8.70 -3.00
N PRO A 41 -11.46 9.42 -4.03
CA PRO A 41 -11.49 8.97 -5.43
C PRO A 41 -10.42 7.91 -5.75
N TRP A 42 -9.93 7.16 -4.76
CA TRP A 42 -8.93 6.11 -4.95
C TRP A 42 -9.59 4.78 -5.31
N ARG A 43 -8.91 4.04 -6.20
CA ARG A 43 -9.17 2.62 -6.46
C ARG A 43 -7.84 1.89 -6.39
N PHE A 44 -7.76 0.88 -5.54
CA PHE A 44 -6.59 0.02 -5.42
C PHE A 44 -6.80 -1.24 -6.26
N LEU A 45 -5.90 -1.50 -7.21
CA LEU A 45 -5.92 -2.69 -8.04
C LEU A 45 -4.80 -3.62 -7.57
N VAL A 46 -5.15 -4.87 -7.27
CA VAL A 46 -4.21 -5.92 -6.87
C VAL A 46 -4.29 -7.04 -7.90
N THR A 47 -3.12 -7.47 -8.37
CA THR A 47 -2.98 -8.66 -9.20
C THR A 47 -1.98 -9.60 -8.54
N THR A 48 -2.32 -10.88 -8.54
CA THR A 48 -1.42 -11.96 -8.16
C THR A 48 -1.22 -12.83 -9.39
N ARG A 49 -0.08 -13.54 -9.48
CA ARG A 49 0.06 -14.57 -10.52
C ARG A 49 -1.03 -15.61 -10.32
N ASN A 50 -1.78 -15.89 -11.38
CA ASN A 50 -2.66 -17.05 -11.52
C ASN A 50 -1.87 -18.22 -12.09
#